data_AF-A0A967VZP1-F1
#
_entry.id   AF-A0A967VZP1-F1
#
_cell.length_a   1.000
_cell.length_b   1.000
_cell.length_c   1.000
_cell.angle_alpha   90.00
_cell.angle_beta   90.00
_cell.angle_gamma   90.00
#
_symmetry.space_group_name_H-M   'P 1'
#
loop_
_entity.id
_entity.type
_entity.pdbx_description
1 polymer ?
#
loop_
_entity_poly.entity_id
_entity_poly.type
_entity_poly.pdbx_seq_one_letter_code
_entity_poly.pdbx_strand_id
1 'polypeptide(L)'
;MAGSSAKIYNNIFENKRQNSDIIYANNSQAEIVNNTFASGAHGIWSSKNSTLDIINNIITGMWSVGVNSSSTGMSTVSYNNLWNNRIDSRGAAGDETNISVDPMFVNISQSDYHLSKESPCIDAGNPAAVYEDLDGTRNDIGAFGGPLADTTDFIDRQISLSLPISNAQTTDTVRVPLVATDISGISDINMHVAFDEAQLTILEIKNSNITSSFSLSTEKLNSKLINLSLSSTMPIKEKGGDIAEFVLAFNNHADTTTVLKFKDIVCKDQVGNVYKAMQVSNNIIITSIKSNNENN
;
A
#
# COMPACT_ATOMS: atom_id res chain seq x y z
N MET A 1 4.96 -13.13 -25.46
CA MET A 1 3.69 -13.45 -26.16
C MET A 1 4.01 -13.83 -27.60
N ALA A 2 3.37 -14.86 -28.16
CA ALA A 2 3.54 -15.25 -29.56
C ALA A 2 2.19 -15.58 -30.20
N GLY A 3 1.80 -14.86 -31.26
CA GLY A 3 0.55 -15.10 -32.01
C GLY A 3 -0.74 -14.61 -31.32
N SER A 4 -0.65 -13.78 -30.28
CA SER A 4 -1.79 -13.27 -29.51
C SER A 4 -1.92 -11.74 -29.59
N SER A 5 -3.16 -11.25 -29.49
CA SER A 5 -3.51 -9.85 -29.14
C SER A 5 -3.59 -9.75 -27.62
N ALA A 6 -2.92 -8.77 -27.00
CA ALA A 6 -2.92 -8.57 -25.56
C ALA A 6 -3.21 -7.12 -25.17
N LYS A 7 -3.80 -6.95 -23.99
CA LYS A 7 -4.14 -5.67 -23.38
C LYS A 7 -3.48 -5.61 -22.02
N ILE A 8 -2.51 -4.72 -21.85
CA ILE A 8 -1.69 -4.58 -20.64
C ILE A 8 -1.84 -3.14 -20.14
N TYR A 9 -2.62 -2.96 -19.09
CA TYR A 9 -3.01 -1.66 -18.55
C TYR A 9 -2.77 -1.60 -17.05
N ASN A 10 -2.25 -0.48 -16.55
CA ASN A 10 -2.21 -0.17 -15.12
C ASN A 10 -1.48 -1.21 -14.26
N ASN A 11 -0.39 -1.76 -14.79
CA ASN A 11 0.46 -2.71 -14.07
C ASN A 11 1.78 -2.06 -13.64
N ILE A 12 2.30 -2.51 -12.50
CA ILE A 12 3.68 -2.27 -12.08
C ILE A 12 4.49 -3.54 -12.33
N PHE A 13 5.52 -3.43 -13.16
CA PHE A 13 6.48 -4.49 -13.41
C PHE A 13 7.82 -4.13 -12.79
N GLU A 14 8.14 -4.78 -11.67
CA GLU A 14 9.44 -4.62 -11.00
C GLU A 14 10.30 -5.86 -11.22
N ASN A 15 11.40 -5.73 -11.97
CA ASN A 15 12.33 -6.84 -12.16
C ASN A 15 13.71 -6.54 -11.57
N LYS A 16 13.95 -7.06 -10.36
CA LYS A 16 15.22 -6.92 -9.63
C LYS A 16 16.35 -7.78 -10.21
N ARG A 17 16.10 -8.59 -11.26
CA ARG A 17 17.12 -9.39 -11.96
C ARG A 17 17.52 -8.72 -13.28
N GLN A 18 18.79 -8.36 -13.40
CA GLN A 18 19.35 -7.57 -14.51
C GLN A 18 19.26 -8.21 -15.91
N ASN A 19 18.93 -9.50 -16.03
CA ASN A 19 19.15 -10.27 -17.26
C ASN A 19 17.87 -10.72 -18.00
N SER A 20 16.67 -10.29 -17.57
CA SER A 20 15.43 -10.65 -18.28
C SER A 20 14.66 -9.43 -18.76
N ASP A 21 14.09 -9.56 -19.95
CA ASP A 21 13.14 -8.61 -20.51
C ASP A 21 11.84 -8.68 -19.73
N ILE A 22 11.18 -7.55 -19.52
CA ILE A 22 9.87 -7.55 -18.85
C ILE A 22 8.80 -8.02 -19.84
N ILE A 23 8.70 -7.35 -20.99
CA ILE A 23 7.82 -7.77 -22.08
C ILE A 23 8.64 -8.18 -23.30
N TYR A 24 8.42 -9.40 -23.77
CA TYR A 24 8.93 -9.89 -25.05
C TYR A 24 7.77 -10.26 -25.99
N ALA A 25 7.62 -9.48 -27.07
CA ALA A 25 6.63 -9.67 -28.11
C ALA A 25 7.28 -10.24 -29.38
N ASN A 26 6.75 -11.38 -29.87
CA ASN A 26 7.27 -12.08 -31.03
C ASN A 26 6.11 -12.50 -31.95
N ASN A 27 5.95 -11.86 -33.12
CA ASN A 27 4.75 -11.99 -33.95
C ASN A 27 3.46 -11.76 -33.14
N SER A 28 3.43 -10.64 -32.40
CA SER A 28 2.34 -10.30 -31.47
C SER A 28 1.81 -8.90 -31.69
N GLN A 29 0.56 -8.69 -31.29
CA GLN A 29 -0.05 -7.36 -31.22
C GLN A 29 -0.39 -7.07 -29.76
N ALA A 30 -0.12 -5.86 -29.28
CA ALA A 30 -0.53 -5.51 -27.92
C ALA A 30 -0.77 -4.01 -27.75
N GLU A 31 -1.74 -3.69 -26.91
CA GLU A 31 -1.91 -2.37 -26.31
C GLU A 31 -1.23 -2.41 -24.93
N ILE A 32 -0.24 -1.56 -24.73
CA ILE A 32 0.55 -1.43 -23.51
C ILE A 32 0.42 0.01 -23.04
N VAL A 33 -0.51 0.25 -22.14
CA VAL A 33 -0.96 1.61 -21.78
C VAL A 33 -0.92 1.84 -20.29
N ASN A 34 -0.44 2.99 -19.82
CA ASN A 34 -0.46 3.35 -18.39
C ASN A 34 0.16 2.26 -17.50
N ASN A 35 1.37 1.78 -17.80
CA ASN A 35 2.10 0.87 -16.92
C ASN A 35 3.39 1.51 -16.39
N THR A 36 3.92 0.99 -15.28
CA THR A 36 5.24 1.36 -14.77
C THR A 36 6.18 0.15 -14.85
N PHE A 37 7.25 0.27 -15.63
CA PHE A 37 8.31 -0.73 -15.79
C PHE A 37 9.55 -0.25 -15.05
N ALA A 38 9.94 -0.95 -13.99
CA ALA A 38 11.03 -0.55 -13.12
C ALA A 38 12.07 -1.66 -12.97
N SER A 39 13.30 -1.36 -13.38
CA SER A 39 14.45 -2.28 -13.41
C SER A 39 14.26 -3.51 -14.31
N GLY A 40 15.28 -3.86 -15.10
CA GLY A 40 15.26 -5.02 -16.00
C GLY A 40 16.34 -4.93 -17.07
N ALA A 41 16.44 -5.93 -17.94
CA ALA A 41 17.33 -5.85 -19.11
C ALA A 41 16.74 -4.89 -20.14
N HIS A 42 15.60 -5.28 -20.72
CA HIS A 42 14.75 -4.43 -21.55
C HIS A 42 13.38 -4.26 -20.91
N GLY A 43 12.79 -3.07 -21.03
CA GLY A 43 11.42 -2.84 -20.60
C GLY A 43 10.46 -3.58 -21.53
N ILE A 44 10.49 -3.19 -22.81
CA ILE A 44 9.68 -3.80 -23.85
C ILE A 44 10.58 -4.16 -25.04
N TRP A 45 10.51 -5.42 -25.48
CA TRP A 45 11.17 -5.87 -26.71
C TRP A 45 10.13 -6.38 -27.72
N SER A 46 10.02 -5.67 -28.84
CA SER A 46 9.24 -6.06 -30.02
C SER A 46 10.13 -6.71 -31.09
N SER A 47 9.72 -7.87 -31.62
CA SER A 47 10.48 -8.62 -32.64
C SER A 47 9.59 -9.19 -33.75
N LYS A 48 10.18 -9.45 -34.93
CA LYS A 48 9.50 -10.00 -36.12
C LYS A 48 8.30 -9.14 -36.56
N ASN A 49 7.14 -9.71 -36.92
CA ASN A 49 5.98 -8.95 -37.40
C ASN A 49 5.09 -8.44 -36.26
N SER A 50 5.68 -7.93 -35.16
CA SER A 50 4.91 -7.42 -34.02
C SER A 50 4.51 -5.96 -34.21
N THR A 51 3.31 -5.60 -33.75
CA THR A 51 2.76 -4.22 -33.78
C THR A 51 2.23 -3.88 -32.41
N LEU A 52 2.95 -3.03 -31.68
CA LEU A 52 2.60 -2.66 -30.30
C LEU A 52 2.20 -1.19 -30.25
N ASP A 53 1.18 -0.89 -29.46
CA ASP A 53 0.85 0.48 -29.08
C ASP A 53 1.32 0.73 -27.65
N ILE A 54 2.41 1.50 -27.52
CA ILE A 54 3.11 1.75 -26.25
C ILE A 54 2.85 3.21 -25.88
N ILE A 55 1.89 3.44 -24.97
CA ILE A 55 1.36 4.77 -24.67
C ILE A 55 1.28 5.03 -23.16
N ASN A 56 1.60 6.24 -22.69
CA ASN A 56 1.43 6.64 -21.27
C ASN A 56 2.17 5.76 -20.25
N ASN A 57 3.24 5.06 -20.64
CA ASN A 57 3.99 4.22 -19.71
C ASN A 57 5.16 4.99 -19.10
N ILE A 58 5.53 4.65 -17.87
CA ILE A 58 6.85 4.97 -17.32
C ILE A 58 7.75 3.75 -17.52
N ILE A 59 8.88 3.91 -18.19
CA ILE A 59 9.90 2.87 -18.34
C ILE A 59 11.21 3.41 -17.79
N THR A 60 11.68 2.83 -16.69
CA THR A 60 12.81 3.37 -15.94
C THR A 60 13.78 2.32 -15.41
N GLY A 61 15.06 2.70 -15.34
CA GLY A 61 16.11 1.87 -14.75
C GLY A 61 16.44 0.63 -15.57
N MET A 62 16.14 0.62 -16.88
CA MET A 62 16.52 -0.50 -17.74
C MET A 62 18.03 -0.50 -18.00
N TRP A 63 18.66 -1.63 -17.72
CA TRP A 63 20.11 -1.81 -17.86
C TRP A 63 20.57 -1.87 -19.32
N SER A 64 19.68 -2.18 -20.27
CA SER A 64 19.97 -2.23 -21.71
C SER A 64 19.18 -1.18 -22.49
N VAL A 65 17.87 -1.39 -22.71
CA VAL A 65 17.03 -0.43 -23.45
C VAL A 65 15.62 -0.38 -22.85
N GLY A 66 15.04 0.81 -22.74
CA GLY A 66 13.63 1.00 -22.37
C GLY A 66 12.71 0.27 -23.34
N VAL A 67 12.69 0.72 -24.59
CA VAL A 67 11.94 0.09 -25.69
C VAL A 67 12.88 -0.35 -26.81
N ASN A 68 12.97 -1.65 -27.05
CA ASN A 68 13.76 -2.23 -28.12
C ASN A 68 12.84 -2.79 -29.21
N SER A 69 12.77 -2.14 -30.37
CA SER A 69 12.04 -2.65 -31.52
C SER A 69 13.00 -3.14 -32.59
N SER A 70 13.03 -4.46 -32.78
CA SER A 70 13.63 -5.12 -33.94
C SER A 70 12.54 -5.74 -34.81
N SER A 71 11.31 -5.22 -34.74
CA SER A 71 10.18 -5.69 -35.53
C SER A 71 10.15 -5.05 -36.92
N THR A 72 9.70 -5.81 -37.91
CA THR A 72 9.29 -5.30 -39.23
C THR A 72 7.87 -4.75 -39.21
N GLY A 73 7.08 -5.08 -38.18
CA GLY A 73 5.81 -4.41 -37.90
C GLY A 73 6.02 -3.03 -37.27
N MET A 74 5.18 -2.07 -37.63
CA MET A 74 5.22 -0.71 -37.09
C MET A 74 4.56 -0.69 -35.70
N SER A 75 5.34 -0.34 -34.67
CA SER A 75 4.84 -0.12 -33.32
C SER A 75 4.79 1.40 -33.05
N THR A 76 3.78 1.87 -32.33
CA THR A 76 3.68 3.26 -31.88
C THR A 76 4.31 3.38 -30.49
N VAL A 77 5.08 4.45 -30.28
CA VAL A 77 5.71 4.77 -29.00
C VAL A 77 5.53 6.27 -28.77
N SER A 78 4.55 6.63 -27.94
CA SER A 78 4.12 8.02 -27.74
C SER A 78 3.67 8.27 -26.30
N TYR A 79 3.84 9.49 -25.79
CA TYR A 79 3.41 9.92 -24.45
C TYR A 79 3.97 9.07 -23.29
N ASN A 80 5.11 8.40 -23.50
CA ASN A 80 5.77 7.66 -22.43
C ASN A 80 6.82 8.54 -21.72
N ASN A 81 7.14 8.20 -20.48
CA ASN A 81 8.34 8.69 -19.82
C ASN A 81 9.40 7.59 -19.82
N LEU A 82 10.46 7.78 -20.60
CA LEU A 82 11.60 6.86 -20.70
C LEU A 82 12.76 7.49 -19.94
N TRP A 83 12.92 7.17 -18.66
CA TRP A 83 13.87 7.87 -17.79
C TRP A 83 14.89 6.92 -17.17
N ASN A 84 16.14 7.37 -17.03
CA ASN A 84 17.21 6.60 -16.38
C ASN A 84 17.39 5.17 -16.95
N ASN A 85 17.11 4.99 -18.23
CA ASN A 85 17.48 3.78 -18.96
C ASN A 85 18.88 3.98 -19.52
N ARG A 86 19.63 2.89 -19.73
CA ARG A 86 20.91 2.98 -20.44
C ARG A 86 20.72 3.54 -21.86
N ILE A 87 19.63 3.14 -22.50
CA ILE A 87 19.14 3.67 -23.78
C ILE A 87 17.62 3.73 -23.68
N ASP A 88 16.99 4.86 -23.97
CA ASP A 88 15.53 4.97 -23.84
C ASP A 88 14.77 4.19 -24.92
N SER A 89 15.16 4.36 -26.18
CA SER A 89 14.60 3.58 -27.29
C SER A 89 15.66 3.19 -28.32
N ARG A 90 15.50 1.99 -28.90
CA ARG A 90 16.29 1.50 -30.02
C ARG A 90 15.38 0.85 -31.06
N GLY A 91 15.48 1.31 -32.30
CA GLY A 91 14.75 0.73 -33.44
C GLY A 91 13.24 1.00 -33.46
N ALA A 92 12.68 1.61 -32.41
CA ALA A 92 11.40 2.30 -32.45
C ALA A 92 11.67 3.81 -32.44
N ALA A 93 11.21 4.54 -33.46
CA ALA A 93 11.19 5.99 -33.38
C ALA A 93 10.06 6.36 -32.43
N GLY A 94 10.40 6.66 -31.16
CA GLY A 94 9.50 7.42 -30.31
C GLY A 94 9.27 8.79 -30.95
N ASP A 95 8.06 9.29 -30.89
CA ASP A 95 7.76 10.65 -31.33
C ASP A 95 8.13 11.69 -30.24
N GLU A 96 7.95 12.97 -30.57
CA GLU A 96 8.24 14.11 -29.69
C GLU A 96 7.35 14.18 -28.45
N THR A 97 6.32 13.33 -28.35
CA THR A 97 5.42 13.30 -27.19
C THR A 97 5.98 12.48 -26.03
N ASN A 98 7.03 11.67 -26.26
CA ASN A 98 7.73 11.00 -25.19
C ASN A 98 8.66 11.97 -24.45
N ILE A 99 8.75 11.81 -23.14
CA ILE A 99 9.62 12.58 -22.25
C ILE A 99 10.66 11.68 -21.59
N SER A 100 11.72 12.28 -21.06
CA SER A 100 12.78 11.59 -20.30
C SER A 100 13.14 12.45 -19.10
N VAL A 101 12.34 12.34 -18.04
CA VAL A 101 12.43 13.17 -16.83
C VAL A 101 12.19 12.32 -15.59
N ASP A 102 12.73 12.73 -14.44
CA ASP A 102 12.53 11.98 -13.20
C ASP A 102 11.03 11.88 -12.88
N PRO A 103 10.45 10.67 -12.79
CA PRO A 103 9.05 10.50 -12.41
C PRO A 103 8.72 11.00 -11.01
N MET A 104 9.72 11.27 -10.16
CA MET A 104 9.54 11.70 -8.78
C MET A 104 8.60 10.78 -8.00
N PHE A 105 8.91 9.47 -8.04
CA PHE A 105 8.15 8.46 -7.29
C PHE A 105 8.25 8.69 -5.78
N VAL A 106 7.18 8.40 -5.05
CA VAL A 106 7.10 8.59 -3.60
C VAL A 106 8.13 7.73 -2.85
N ASN A 107 8.20 6.42 -3.14
CA ASN A 107 9.20 5.55 -2.50
C ASN A 107 9.53 4.27 -3.28
N ILE A 108 10.47 4.37 -4.22
CA ILE A 108 10.95 3.24 -5.03
C ILE A 108 11.50 2.09 -4.16
N SER A 109 12.14 2.39 -3.02
CA SER A 109 12.77 1.36 -2.17
C SER A 109 11.75 0.40 -1.53
N GLN A 110 10.51 0.86 -1.39
CA GLN A 110 9.37 0.10 -0.89
C GLN A 110 8.42 -0.31 -2.02
N SER A 111 8.84 -0.20 -3.29
CA SER A 111 8.01 -0.50 -4.46
C SER A 111 6.77 0.41 -4.59
N ASP A 112 6.80 1.60 -3.98
CA ASP A 112 5.79 2.65 -4.14
C ASP A 112 6.13 3.54 -5.33
N TYR A 113 5.44 3.28 -6.44
CA TYR A 113 5.58 3.98 -7.71
C TYR A 113 4.49 5.04 -7.94
N HIS A 114 3.80 5.48 -6.88
CA HIS A 114 2.95 6.67 -7.00
C HIS A 114 3.80 7.89 -7.34
N LEU A 115 3.25 8.77 -8.15
CA LEU A 115 3.86 10.06 -8.45
C LEU A 115 3.71 10.98 -7.24
N SER A 116 4.79 11.67 -6.88
CA SER A 116 4.67 12.83 -5.99
C SER A 116 3.90 13.95 -6.69
N LYS A 117 3.32 14.86 -5.90
CA LYS A 117 2.47 15.96 -6.41
C LYS A 117 3.18 16.90 -7.38
N GLU A 118 4.50 17.05 -7.28
CA GLU A 118 5.29 17.88 -8.19
C GLU A 118 5.87 17.09 -9.38
N SER A 119 5.48 15.83 -9.57
CA SER A 119 6.00 15.00 -10.65
C SER A 119 5.71 15.61 -12.03
N PRO A 120 6.70 15.66 -12.93
CA PRO A 120 6.49 16.07 -14.32
C PRO A 120 5.69 15.06 -15.14
N CYS A 121 5.38 13.88 -14.58
CA CYS A 121 4.52 12.87 -15.21
C CYS A 121 3.02 13.14 -14.98
N ILE A 122 2.66 14.05 -14.07
CA ILE A 122 1.27 14.44 -13.82
C ILE A 122 0.75 15.26 -15.01
N ASP A 123 -0.46 14.95 -15.49
CA ASP A 123 -1.13 15.61 -16.63
C ASP A 123 -0.27 15.66 -17.91
N ALA A 124 0.65 14.70 -18.07
CA ALA A 124 1.65 14.71 -19.13
C ALA A 124 1.41 13.67 -20.25
N GLY A 125 0.47 12.74 -20.05
CA GLY A 125 0.15 11.65 -20.96
C GLY A 125 -0.67 12.07 -22.18
N ASN A 126 -1.31 11.14 -22.86
CA ASN A 126 -2.07 11.42 -24.07
C ASN A 126 -3.28 12.34 -23.75
N PRO A 127 -3.42 13.50 -24.44
CA PRO A 127 -4.48 14.48 -24.16
C PRO A 127 -5.86 14.08 -24.72
N ALA A 128 -5.98 12.97 -25.44
CA ALA A 128 -7.28 12.55 -25.96
C ALA A 128 -8.19 12.08 -24.82
N ALA A 129 -9.47 12.47 -24.87
CA ALA A 129 -10.46 12.21 -23.81
C ALA A 129 -10.61 10.74 -23.40
N VAL A 130 -10.28 9.80 -24.29
CA VAL A 130 -10.30 8.35 -23.98
C VAL A 130 -9.23 7.93 -22.98
N TYR A 131 -8.22 8.76 -22.74
CA TYR A 131 -7.15 8.52 -21.78
C TYR A 131 -7.25 9.41 -20.54
N GLU A 132 -8.23 10.31 -20.44
CA GLU A 132 -8.39 11.16 -19.26
C GLU A 132 -8.41 10.36 -17.96
N ASP A 133 -7.89 10.98 -16.91
CA ASP A 133 -7.95 10.44 -15.56
C ASP A 133 -9.40 10.44 -15.05
N LEU A 134 -9.63 9.72 -13.95
CA LEU A 134 -10.99 9.53 -13.42
C LEU A 134 -11.65 10.82 -12.92
N ASP A 135 -10.87 11.87 -12.65
CA ASP A 135 -11.34 13.20 -12.29
C ASP A 135 -11.53 14.14 -13.52
N GLY A 136 -11.25 13.63 -14.73
CA GLY A 136 -11.37 14.35 -15.99
C GLY A 136 -10.18 15.24 -16.33
N THR A 137 -9.06 15.15 -15.59
CA THR A 137 -7.82 15.80 -16.00
C THR A 137 -7.09 14.99 -17.08
N ARG A 138 -5.99 15.54 -17.60
CA ARG A 138 -5.23 14.86 -18.64
C ARG A 138 -4.52 13.67 -18.02
N ASN A 139 -4.38 12.59 -18.77
CA ASN A 139 -3.74 11.37 -18.29
C ASN A 139 -2.40 11.60 -17.55
N ASP A 140 -2.29 11.08 -16.34
CA ASP A 140 -1.01 10.88 -15.65
C ASP A 140 -0.22 9.72 -16.29
N ILE A 141 1.05 9.95 -16.66
CA ILE A 141 1.88 8.89 -17.23
C ILE A 141 2.21 7.86 -16.13
N GLY A 142 1.96 6.58 -16.37
CA GLY A 142 2.33 5.47 -15.48
C GLY A 142 1.14 4.63 -14.98
N ALA A 143 1.45 3.71 -14.07
CA ALA A 143 0.52 2.67 -13.58
C ALA A 143 -0.77 3.18 -12.93
N PHE A 144 -0.78 4.43 -12.45
CA PHE A 144 -1.88 5.00 -11.67
C PHE A 144 -2.68 6.06 -12.43
N GLY A 145 -2.35 6.32 -13.69
CA GLY A 145 -3.12 7.23 -14.53
C GLY A 145 -4.08 6.52 -15.48
N GLY A 146 -4.92 7.30 -16.12
CA GLY A 146 -5.92 6.93 -17.09
C GLY A 146 -7.23 6.42 -16.51
N PRO A 147 -8.18 6.08 -17.40
CA PRO A 147 -9.55 5.72 -17.02
C PRO A 147 -9.63 4.35 -16.34
N LEU A 148 -8.54 3.58 -16.35
CA LEU A 148 -8.42 2.27 -15.72
C LEU A 148 -7.50 2.31 -14.49
N ALA A 149 -7.14 3.50 -14.01
CA ALA A 149 -6.39 3.67 -12.77
C ALA A 149 -7.04 2.87 -11.65
N ASP A 150 -6.25 2.05 -10.97
CA ASP A 150 -6.69 1.34 -9.79
C ASP A 150 -6.82 2.35 -8.64
N THR A 151 -8.05 2.78 -8.36
CA THR A 151 -8.34 3.66 -7.22
C THR A 151 -8.36 2.91 -5.90
N THR A 152 -8.09 1.60 -5.87
CA THR A 152 -8.22 0.77 -4.67
C THR A 152 -6.90 0.52 -3.93
N ASP A 153 -5.78 1.10 -4.39
CA ASP A 153 -4.46 1.08 -3.72
C ASP A 153 -4.03 -0.32 -3.24
N PHE A 154 -4.15 -1.36 -4.06
CA PHE A 154 -3.94 -2.74 -3.60
C PHE A 154 -2.47 -3.09 -3.23
N ILE A 155 -1.53 -2.14 -3.30
CA ILE A 155 -0.12 -2.34 -2.96
C ILE A 155 0.45 -1.08 -2.26
N ASP A 156 0.70 -1.22 -0.96
CA ASP A 156 1.55 -0.37 -0.10
C ASP A 156 1.02 0.88 0.60
N ARG A 157 -0.26 0.88 0.98
CA ARG A 157 -0.75 1.68 2.12
C ARG A 157 -0.71 0.85 3.42
N GLN A 158 0.43 0.90 4.11
CA GLN A 158 0.69 0.10 5.31
C GLN A 158 0.57 0.93 6.59
N ILE A 159 -0.20 0.43 7.57
CA ILE A 159 -0.28 0.99 8.93
C ILE A 159 0.39 0.01 9.89
N SER A 160 1.15 0.50 10.86
CA SER A 160 1.62 -0.35 11.96
C SER A 160 0.85 -0.04 13.24
N LEU A 161 0.39 -1.09 13.91
CA LEU A 161 -0.28 -1.00 15.20
C LEU A 161 0.63 -1.60 16.28
N SER A 162 0.52 -1.11 17.51
CA SER A 162 1.25 -1.68 18.63
C SER A 162 0.56 -1.41 19.95
N LEU A 163 0.72 -2.35 20.89
CA LEU A 163 0.50 -2.10 22.30
C LEU A 163 1.88 -1.96 22.96
N PRO A 164 2.19 -0.83 23.60
CA PRO A 164 3.41 -0.71 24.37
C PRO A 164 3.33 -1.63 25.59
N ILE A 165 4.47 -2.23 25.93
CA ILE A 165 4.58 -3.15 27.07
C ILE A 165 4.17 -2.40 28.33
N SER A 166 3.19 -2.93 29.05
CA SER A 166 2.74 -2.43 30.34
C SER A 166 2.95 -3.52 31.39
N ASN A 167 3.70 -3.22 32.45
CA ASN A 167 3.84 -4.09 33.62
C ASN A 167 2.80 -3.70 34.66
N ALA A 168 2.11 -4.67 35.25
CA ALA A 168 1.08 -4.40 36.25
C ALA A 168 0.87 -5.56 37.22
N GLN A 169 0.35 -5.24 38.41
CA GLN A 169 -0.01 -6.22 39.42
C GLN A 169 -1.42 -6.76 39.18
N THR A 170 -1.71 -7.94 39.72
CA THR A 170 -2.97 -8.67 39.46
C THR A 170 -4.21 -8.06 40.13
N THR A 171 -4.04 -7.05 40.97
CA THR A 171 -5.14 -6.25 41.55
C THR A 171 -5.33 -4.91 40.85
N ASP A 172 -4.45 -4.54 39.93
CA ASP A 172 -4.48 -3.25 39.27
C ASP A 172 -5.46 -3.25 38.09
N THR A 173 -6.01 -2.07 37.82
CA THR A 173 -6.57 -1.75 36.51
C THR A 173 -5.45 -1.15 35.66
N VAL A 174 -5.22 -1.72 34.48
CA VAL A 174 -4.18 -1.26 33.55
C VAL A 174 -4.79 -0.49 32.41
N ARG A 175 -4.13 0.61 32.04
CA ARG A 175 -4.45 1.37 30.84
C ARG A 175 -3.38 1.08 29.80
N VAL A 176 -3.78 0.48 28.68
CA VAL A 176 -2.87 0.12 27.59
C VAL A 176 -3.29 0.89 26.33
N PRO A 177 -2.49 1.84 25.83
CA PRO A 177 -2.81 2.53 24.60
C PRO A 177 -2.59 1.62 23.39
N LEU A 178 -3.49 1.68 22.42
CA LEU A 178 -3.29 1.14 21.08
C LEU A 178 -2.68 2.24 20.23
N VAL A 179 -1.43 2.07 19.82
CA VAL A 179 -0.65 3.06 19.07
C VAL A 179 -0.66 2.69 17.60
N ALA A 180 -0.91 3.68 16.74
CA ALA A 180 -0.80 3.56 15.29
C ALA A 180 0.31 4.45 14.73
N THR A 181 0.94 4.01 13.64
CA THR A 181 1.86 4.80 12.82
C THR A 181 1.47 4.67 11.36
N ASP A 182 1.80 5.70 10.57
CA ASP A 182 1.38 5.88 9.17
C ASP A 182 -0.16 5.90 9.00
N ILE A 183 -0.85 6.53 9.97
CA ILE A 183 -2.31 6.53 10.11
C ILE A 183 -3.00 7.80 9.54
N SER A 184 -2.22 8.75 9.02
CA SER A 184 -2.77 9.99 8.46
C SER A 184 -3.71 9.70 7.28
N GLY A 185 -4.88 10.32 7.26
CA GLY A 185 -5.90 10.16 6.21
C GLY A 185 -6.97 9.11 6.52
N ILE A 186 -6.80 8.30 7.57
CA ILE A 186 -7.76 7.26 7.94
C ILE A 186 -8.99 7.84 8.62
N SER A 187 -10.17 7.41 8.17
CA SER A 187 -11.48 7.77 8.72
C SER A 187 -12.20 6.59 9.36
N ASP A 188 -11.84 5.36 9.01
CA ASP A 188 -12.49 4.14 9.50
C ASP A 188 -11.45 3.10 9.87
N ILE A 189 -11.59 2.52 11.07
CA ILE A 189 -10.74 1.45 11.59
C ILE A 189 -11.67 0.38 12.15
N ASN A 190 -11.58 -0.83 11.62
CA ASN A 190 -12.31 -2.00 12.11
C ASN A 190 -11.34 -3.15 12.38
N MET A 191 -11.52 -3.87 13.48
CA MET A 191 -10.67 -5.00 13.85
C MET A 191 -11.34 -5.95 14.84
N HIS A 192 -10.90 -7.20 14.81
CA HIS A 192 -11.23 -8.17 15.85
C HIS A 192 -10.15 -8.19 16.93
N VAL A 193 -10.56 -8.10 18.21
CA VAL A 193 -9.69 -8.20 19.37
C VAL A 193 -9.99 -9.49 20.12
N ALA A 194 -9.01 -10.39 20.15
CA ALA A 194 -9.10 -11.66 20.87
C ALA A 194 -8.30 -11.62 22.17
N PHE A 195 -8.87 -12.19 23.24
CA PHE A 195 -8.27 -12.21 24.57
C PHE A 195 -8.65 -13.48 25.34
N ASP A 196 -7.95 -13.75 26.45
CA ASP A 196 -8.27 -14.85 27.35
C ASP A 196 -9.04 -14.32 28.57
N GLU A 197 -10.36 -14.61 28.62
CA GLU A 197 -11.25 -14.20 29.70
C GLU A 197 -10.90 -14.82 31.06
N ALA A 198 -10.14 -15.93 31.08
CA ALA A 198 -9.63 -16.48 32.34
C ALA A 198 -8.47 -15.65 32.91
N GLN A 199 -7.78 -14.87 32.06
CA GLN A 199 -6.64 -14.05 32.46
C GLN A 199 -7.01 -12.57 32.64
N LEU A 200 -7.89 -12.02 31.80
CA LEU A 200 -8.25 -10.60 31.83
C LEU A 200 -9.72 -10.33 31.49
N THR A 201 -10.20 -9.18 31.96
CA THR A 201 -11.46 -8.56 31.57
C THR A 201 -11.20 -7.21 30.93
N ILE A 202 -11.77 -6.94 29.76
CA ILE A 202 -11.81 -5.60 29.17
C ILE A 202 -12.95 -4.84 29.85
N LEU A 203 -12.61 -3.82 30.66
CA LEU A 203 -13.58 -2.99 31.37
C LEU A 203 -14.15 -1.90 30.46
N GLU A 204 -13.27 -1.26 29.69
CA GLU A 204 -13.61 -0.13 28.83
C GLU A 204 -12.60 -0.01 27.69
N ILE A 205 -13.07 0.50 26.54
CA ILE A 205 -12.22 1.00 25.46
C ILE A 205 -12.69 2.41 25.14
N LYS A 206 -11.76 3.37 25.14
CA LYS A 206 -12.07 4.77 24.86
C LYS A 206 -11.19 5.32 23.74
N ASN A 207 -11.69 6.36 23.09
CA ASN A 207 -10.90 7.13 22.14
C ASN A 207 -9.70 7.80 22.82
N SER A 208 -8.69 8.04 21.99
CA SER A 208 -7.53 8.86 22.31
C SER A 208 -7.79 10.35 21.98
N ASN A 209 -6.74 11.17 22.05
CA ASN A 209 -6.79 12.54 21.54
C ASN A 209 -6.87 12.62 20.00
N ILE A 210 -6.17 11.75 19.26
CA ILE A 210 -6.17 11.82 17.77
C ILE A 210 -7.43 11.22 17.15
N THR A 211 -8.16 10.42 17.93
CA THR A 211 -9.46 9.84 17.57
C THR A 211 -10.61 10.43 18.37
N SER A 212 -10.44 11.60 19.00
CA SER A 212 -11.48 12.18 19.87
C SER A 212 -12.79 12.50 19.14
N SER A 213 -12.72 12.72 17.83
CA SER A 213 -13.88 12.96 16.94
C SER A 213 -14.48 11.68 16.34
N PHE A 214 -13.92 10.52 16.64
CA PHE A 214 -14.39 9.25 16.11
C PHE A 214 -15.55 8.73 16.95
N SER A 215 -16.53 8.11 16.32
CA SER A 215 -17.48 7.24 17.00
C SER A 215 -16.80 5.90 17.26
N LEU A 216 -16.70 5.50 18.52
CA LEU A 216 -16.16 4.20 18.92
C LEU A 216 -17.30 3.27 19.30
N SER A 217 -17.28 2.05 18.77
CA SER A 217 -18.20 0.99 19.15
C SER A 217 -17.48 -0.33 19.33
N THR A 218 -18.01 -1.14 20.25
CA THR A 218 -17.53 -2.50 20.51
C THR A 218 -18.71 -3.46 20.46
N GLU A 219 -18.57 -4.55 19.73
CA GLU A 219 -19.56 -5.61 19.66
C GLU A 219 -18.95 -6.92 20.14
N LYS A 220 -19.58 -7.56 21.13
CA LYS A 220 -19.13 -8.87 21.62
C LYS A 220 -19.59 -9.96 20.67
N LEU A 221 -18.65 -10.53 19.92
CA LEU A 221 -18.92 -11.62 18.98
C LEU A 221 -19.04 -12.96 19.70
N ASN A 222 -18.18 -13.20 20.70
CA ASN A 222 -18.26 -14.34 21.61
C ASN A 222 -17.49 -14.04 22.90
N SER A 223 -17.27 -15.06 23.76
CA SER A 223 -16.62 -14.86 25.06
C SER A 223 -15.14 -14.46 24.97
N LYS A 224 -14.49 -14.70 23.82
CA LYS A 224 -13.04 -14.48 23.61
C LYS A 224 -12.71 -13.51 22.48
N LEU A 225 -13.73 -12.89 21.88
CA LEU A 225 -13.58 -12.07 20.67
C LEU A 225 -14.58 -10.92 20.69
N ILE A 226 -14.07 -9.71 20.49
CA ILE A 226 -14.88 -8.51 20.23
C ILE A 226 -14.52 -7.93 18.87
N ASN A 227 -15.49 -7.29 18.22
CA ASN A 227 -15.26 -6.37 17.12
C ASN A 227 -15.11 -4.95 17.70
N LEU A 228 -14.05 -4.25 17.33
CA LEU A 228 -13.80 -2.84 17.66
C LEU A 228 -13.88 -2.02 16.39
N SER A 229 -14.71 -0.98 16.40
CA SER A 229 -14.84 -0.04 15.30
C SER A 229 -14.62 1.39 15.78
N LEU A 230 -13.82 2.15 15.04
CA LEU A 230 -13.68 3.59 15.15
C LEU A 230 -14.00 4.19 13.79
N SER A 231 -14.96 5.11 13.72
CA SER A 231 -15.29 5.79 12.45
C SER A 231 -15.54 7.28 12.65
N SER A 232 -15.17 8.08 11.65
CA SER A 232 -15.43 9.52 11.65
C SER A 232 -15.65 10.03 10.24
N THR A 233 -16.35 11.15 10.12
CA THR A 233 -16.48 11.85 8.83
C THR A 233 -15.24 12.68 8.49
N MET A 234 -14.35 12.91 9.46
CA MET A 234 -13.09 13.63 9.28
C MET A 234 -11.91 12.68 9.53
N PRO A 235 -10.84 12.71 8.72
CA PRO A 235 -9.74 11.77 8.85
C PRO A 235 -8.78 12.19 9.97
N ILE A 236 -8.03 11.22 10.49
CA ILE A 236 -6.88 11.48 11.36
C ILE A 236 -5.86 12.32 10.59
N LYS A 237 -5.33 13.39 11.21
CA LYS A 237 -4.37 14.30 10.57
C LYS A 237 -2.93 13.99 10.96
N GLU A 238 -2.76 13.37 12.12
CA GLU A 238 -1.49 12.99 12.69
C GLU A 238 -0.90 11.80 11.93
N LYS A 239 0.43 11.80 11.74
CA LYS A 239 1.12 10.66 11.13
C LYS A 239 1.10 9.40 12.01
N GLY A 240 0.90 9.56 13.31
CA GLY A 240 0.86 8.46 14.27
C GLY A 240 0.55 8.94 15.69
N GLY A 241 0.23 8.01 16.57
CA GLY A 241 -0.10 8.23 17.97
C GLY A 241 -1.06 7.18 18.51
N ASP A 242 -1.46 7.33 19.77
CA ASP A 242 -2.46 6.50 20.41
C ASP A 242 -3.79 6.70 19.67
N ILE A 243 -4.49 5.63 19.26
CA ILE A 243 -5.80 5.66 18.62
C ILE A 243 -6.93 5.18 19.54
N ALA A 244 -6.61 4.43 20.58
CA ALA A 244 -7.55 4.01 21.61
C ALA A 244 -6.81 3.70 22.91
N GLU A 245 -7.50 3.67 24.04
CA GLU A 245 -6.97 3.18 25.31
C GLU A 245 -7.85 2.04 25.83
N PHE A 246 -7.22 0.90 26.09
CA PHE A 246 -7.84 -0.27 26.71
C PHE A 246 -7.70 -0.18 28.22
N VAL A 247 -8.81 -0.27 28.94
CA VAL A 247 -8.86 -0.36 30.40
C VAL A 247 -9.11 -1.83 30.77
N LEU A 248 -8.12 -2.46 31.38
CA LEU A 248 -8.10 -3.92 31.62
C LEU A 248 -8.05 -4.20 33.12
N ALA A 249 -8.77 -5.23 33.57
CA ALA A 249 -8.58 -5.85 34.89
C ALA A 249 -8.06 -7.28 34.72
N PHE A 250 -7.17 -7.72 35.59
CA PHE A 250 -6.68 -9.10 35.57
C PHE A 250 -7.52 -10.00 36.47
N ASN A 251 -7.92 -11.14 35.92
CA ASN A 251 -8.73 -12.14 36.63
C ASN A 251 -7.85 -13.21 37.28
N ASN A 252 -6.63 -13.42 36.76
CA ASN A 252 -5.68 -14.38 37.29
C ASN A 252 -4.68 -13.68 38.22
N HIS A 253 -4.39 -14.31 39.36
CA HIS A 253 -3.48 -13.81 40.39
C HIS A 253 -2.09 -14.47 40.36
N ALA A 254 -1.82 -15.37 39.42
CA ALA A 254 -0.51 -16.01 39.23
C ALA A 254 0.39 -15.23 38.24
N ASP A 255 1.72 -15.41 38.34
CA ASP A 255 2.69 -14.87 37.37
C ASP A 255 2.43 -15.48 35.99
N THR A 256 1.80 -14.73 35.08
CA THR A 256 1.48 -15.20 33.72
C THR A 256 1.71 -14.11 32.67
N THR A 257 1.91 -14.50 31.42
CA THR A 257 1.84 -13.58 30.27
C THR A 257 0.51 -13.75 29.57
N THR A 258 -0.16 -12.64 29.27
CA THR A 258 -1.37 -12.61 28.44
C THR A 258 -1.16 -11.71 27.23
N VAL A 259 -2.00 -11.87 26.20
CA VAL A 259 -1.89 -11.08 24.97
C VAL A 259 -3.27 -10.67 24.49
N LEU A 260 -3.38 -9.42 24.05
CA LEU A 260 -4.48 -9.00 23.18
C LEU A 260 -4.05 -9.27 21.74
N LYS A 261 -4.78 -10.12 21.02
CA LYS A 261 -4.49 -10.44 19.62
C LYS A 261 -5.45 -9.69 18.71
N PHE A 262 -4.90 -8.84 17.86
CA PHE A 262 -5.67 -8.15 16.83
C PHE A 262 -5.66 -8.97 15.53
N LYS A 263 -6.83 -9.08 14.90
CA LYS A 263 -7.06 -9.85 13.67
C LYS A 263 -8.01 -9.08 12.76
N ASP A 264 -8.02 -9.48 11.49
CA ASP A 264 -8.98 -8.98 10.48
C ASP A 264 -9.05 -7.44 10.46
N ILE A 265 -7.87 -6.80 10.57
CA ILE A 265 -7.76 -5.35 10.68
C ILE A 265 -8.02 -4.74 9.30
N VAL A 266 -8.99 -3.86 9.23
CA VAL A 266 -9.36 -3.10 8.03
C VAL A 266 -9.37 -1.62 8.39
N CYS A 267 -8.46 -0.85 7.80
CA CYS A 267 -8.44 0.60 7.90
C CYS A 267 -8.86 1.20 6.56
N LYS A 268 -9.63 2.29 6.56
CA LYS A 268 -10.02 3.01 5.34
C LYS A 268 -9.90 4.51 5.46
N ASP A 269 -9.63 5.16 4.34
CA ASP A 269 -9.76 6.62 4.21
C ASP A 269 -11.21 7.04 3.90
N GLN A 270 -11.44 8.36 3.80
CA GLN A 270 -12.77 8.94 3.60
C GLN A 270 -13.44 8.56 2.27
N VAL A 271 -12.66 8.09 1.30
CA VAL A 271 -13.17 7.69 -0.02
C VAL A 271 -13.29 6.17 -0.13
N GLY A 272 -12.92 5.43 0.91
CA GLY A 272 -13.15 3.99 1.06
C GLY A 272 -11.95 3.12 0.68
N ASN A 273 -10.78 3.70 0.43
CA ASN A 273 -9.58 2.95 0.08
C ASN A 273 -9.07 2.16 1.28
N VAL A 274 -8.66 0.90 1.08
CA VAL A 274 -8.32 -0.02 2.18
C VAL A 274 -6.82 -0.04 2.42
N TYR A 275 -6.43 0.11 3.69
CA TYR A 275 -5.05 0.07 4.15
C TYR A 275 -4.76 -1.25 4.87
N LYS A 276 -3.58 -1.82 4.63
CA LYS A 276 -3.12 -3.07 5.25
C LYS A 276 -2.39 -2.80 6.56
N ALA A 277 -2.75 -3.50 7.63
CA ALA A 277 -1.98 -3.46 8.88
C ALA A 277 -0.79 -4.44 8.84
N MET A 278 0.43 -3.96 9.06
CA MET A 278 1.68 -4.73 8.84
C MET A 278 2.28 -5.37 10.08
N GLN A 279 1.89 -4.92 11.27
CA GLN A 279 2.47 -5.44 12.49
C GLN A 279 1.55 -5.12 13.66
N VAL A 280 1.42 -6.06 14.59
CA VAL A 280 0.88 -5.79 15.93
C VAL A 280 1.77 -6.46 16.97
N SER A 281 2.57 -5.66 17.69
CA SER A 281 3.28 -6.15 18.88
C SER A 281 2.29 -6.19 20.05
N ASN A 282 2.07 -7.40 20.58
CA ASN A 282 0.86 -7.74 21.35
C ASN A 282 1.10 -8.18 22.80
N ASN A 283 2.30 -7.97 23.35
CA ASN A 283 2.67 -8.59 24.62
C ASN A 283 2.31 -7.69 25.81
N ILE A 284 1.39 -8.18 26.66
CA ILE A 284 1.13 -7.61 27.99
C ILE A 284 1.72 -8.58 29.02
N ILE A 285 2.67 -8.10 29.82
CA ILE A 285 3.33 -8.95 30.83
C ILE A 285 2.62 -8.71 32.17
N ILE A 286 1.99 -9.74 32.71
CA ILE A 286 1.38 -9.70 34.04
C ILE A 286 2.39 -10.24 35.05
N THR A 287 2.57 -9.54 36.16
CA THR A 287 3.32 -10.06 37.30
C THR A 287 2.38 -10.19 38.48
N SER A 288 2.34 -11.37 39.09
CA SER A 288 1.63 -11.58 40.35
C SER A 288 2.25 -10.79 41.48
N ILE A 289 1.41 -10.39 42.42
CA ILE A 289 1.87 -10.06 43.75
C ILE A 289 2.29 -11.40 44.38
N LYS A 290 3.60 -11.68 44.46
CA LYS A 290 4.05 -12.61 45.50
C LYS A 290 3.66 -11.99 46.83
N SER A 291 2.74 -12.60 47.56
CA SER A 291 2.52 -12.25 48.96
C SER A 291 3.84 -12.47 49.68
N ASN A 292 4.58 -11.40 49.96
CA ASN A 292 5.66 -11.40 50.94
C ASN A 292 5.01 -11.56 52.33
N ASN A 293 4.52 -12.75 52.64
CA ASN A 293 4.26 -13.13 54.02
C ASN A 293 5.45 -13.96 54.50
N GLU A 294 6.40 -13.20 55.06
CA GLU A 294 7.10 -13.42 56.32
C GLU A 294 8.08 -14.61 56.43
N ASN A 295 9.37 -14.23 56.40
CA ASN A 295 10.38 -14.87 57.24
C ASN A 295 10.11 -14.51 58.72
N ASN A 296 10.11 -15.55 59.55
CA ASN A 296 10.16 -15.60 61.03
C ASN A 296 8.89 -15.28 61.82
#